data_AF-A0A6P0S6C0-F1
#
_entry.id   AF-A0A6P0S6C0-F1
#
_cell.length_a   1.000
_cell.length_b   1.000
_cell.length_c   1.000
_cell.angle_alpha   90.00
_cell.angle_beta   90.00
_cell.angle_gamma   90.00
#
_symmetry.space_group_name_H-M   'P 1'
#
loop_
_entity.id
_entity.type
_entity.pdbx_description
1 polymer ?
#
loop_
_entity_poly.entity_id
_entity_poly.type
_entity_poly.pdbx_seq_one_letter_code
_entity_poly.pdbx_strand_id
1 'polypeptide(L)'
;LGFAGLAVLAGAKSALASLWYVSDTGTLGLMTSFYEKLHTAPIKTQALRQAQLAMLNQEVRIEGNKLVSTSGNWFLPPQLKDLEGVELSHPFYWSAFTMIGNPW
;
A
#
# COMPACT_ATOMS: atom_id res chain seq x y z
N LEU A 1 14.72 -17.16 0.96
CA LEU A 1 13.43 -16.71 1.51
C LEU A 1 13.72 -15.44 2.31
N GLY A 2 13.46 -14.25 1.78
CA GLY A 2 13.60 -13.01 2.56
C GLY A 2 12.64 -12.97 3.75
N PHE A 3 12.51 -11.83 4.44
CA PHE A 3 11.65 -11.69 5.63
C PHE A 3 10.22 -12.20 5.42
N ALA A 4 9.64 -12.02 4.22
CA ALA A 4 8.31 -12.52 3.91
C ALA A 4 8.21 -14.05 3.95
N GLY A 5 9.22 -14.75 3.42
CA GLY A 5 9.28 -16.21 3.47
C GLY A 5 9.54 -16.72 4.88
N LEU A 6 10.37 -16.01 5.65
CA LEU A 6 10.57 -16.30 7.08
C LEU A 6 9.26 -16.16 7.86
N ALA A 7 8.47 -15.11 7.61
CA ALA A 7 7.19 -14.89 8.27
C ALA A 7 6.20 -16.03 8.00
N VAL A 8 6.13 -16.51 6.74
CA VAL A 8 5.29 -17.66 6.39
C VAL A 8 5.77 -18.94 7.06
N LEU A 9 7.09 -19.19 7.09
CA LEU A 9 7.67 -20.33 7.81
C LEU A 9 7.43 -20.26 9.32
N ALA A 10 7.37 -19.05 9.89
CA ALA A 10 7.06 -18.81 11.30
C ALA A 10 5.55 -18.92 11.63
N GLY A 11 4.72 -19.30 10.67
CA GLY A 11 3.29 -19.58 10.88
C GLY A 11 2.33 -18.47 10.45
N ALA A 12 2.82 -17.36 9.87
CA ALA A 12 1.93 -16.39 9.25
C ALA A 12 1.23 -17.01 8.03
N LYS A 13 -0.10 -16.91 7.96
CA LYS A 13 -0.87 -17.44 6.81
C LYS A 13 -0.44 -16.80 5.49
N SER A 14 -0.18 -15.50 5.52
CA SER A 14 0.33 -14.74 4.39
C SER A 14 1.20 -13.57 4.87
N ALA A 15 2.13 -13.14 4.03
CA ALA A 15 2.97 -11.98 4.25
C ALA A 15 2.90 -11.05 3.03
N LEU A 16 2.69 -9.76 3.27
CA LEU A 16 2.85 -8.70 2.28
C LEU A 16 4.25 -8.11 2.43
N ALA A 17 5.00 -8.02 1.34
CA ALA A 17 6.37 -7.50 1.37
C ALA A 17 6.73 -6.77 0.07
N SER A 18 7.74 -5.92 0.13
CA SER A 18 8.33 -5.28 -1.04
C SER A 18 9.52 -6.08 -1.58
N LEU A 19 9.68 -6.07 -2.91
CA LEU A 19 10.80 -6.70 -3.62
C LEU A 19 12.06 -5.83 -3.62
N TRP A 20 11.91 -4.52 -3.50
CA TRP A 20 12.99 -3.53 -3.42
C TRP A 20 12.66 -2.41 -2.43
N TYR A 21 13.57 -1.45 -2.28
CA TYR A 21 13.37 -0.28 -1.42
C TYR A 21 12.19 0.56 -1.90
N VAL A 22 11.29 0.92 -0.99
CA VAL A 22 10.06 1.66 -1.29
C VAL A 22 10.07 3.02 -0.62
N SER A 23 9.38 3.99 -1.22
CA SER A 23 9.17 5.28 -0.60
C SER A 23 8.21 5.17 0.59
N ASP A 24 8.49 5.87 1.68
CA ASP A 24 7.59 5.96 2.84
C ASP A 24 6.23 6.55 2.45
N THR A 25 6.19 7.52 1.53
CA THR A 25 4.93 8.11 1.01
C THR A 25 4.12 7.12 0.19
N GLY A 26 4.78 6.38 -0.70
CA GLY A 26 4.14 5.34 -1.49
C GLY A 26 3.60 4.24 -0.62
N THR A 27 4.39 3.85 0.40
CA THR A 27 3.98 2.86 1.39
C THR A 27 2.78 3.34 2.20
N LEU A 28 2.77 4.60 2.64
CA LEU A 28 1.63 5.19 3.34
C LEU A 28 0.37 5.15 2.47
N GLY A 29 0.44 5.66 1.24
CA GLY A 29 -0.71 5.67 0.33
C GLY A 29 -1.22 4.26 0.01
N LEU A 30 -0.30 3.36 -0.34
CA LEU A 30 -0.65 1.98 -0.66
C LEU A 30 -1.23 1.24 0.53
N MET A 31 -0.64 1.35 1.72
CA MET A 31 -1.11 0.63 2.91
C MET A 31 -2.45 1.15 3.39
N THR A 32 -2.68 2.46 3.37
CA THR A 32 -4.00 3.03 3.67
C THR A 32 -5.06 2.44 2.75
N SER A 33 -4.84 2.49 1.43
CA SER A 33 -5.80 1.92 0.47
C SER A 33 -5.91 0.39 0.61
N PHE A 34 -4.81 -0.32 0.85
CA PHE A 34 -4.83 -1.76 1.05
C PHE A 34 -5.69 -2.17 2.24
N TYR A 35 -5.55 -1.50 3.40
CA TYR A 35 -6.36 -1.82 4.57
C TYR A 35 -7.83 -1.45 4.38
N GLU A 36 -8.15 -0.36 3.68
CA GLU A 36 -9.53 -0.04 3.29
C GLU A 36 -10.16 -1.14 2.44
N LYS A 37 -9.46 -1.58 1.38
CA LYS A 37 -9.95 -2.64 0.49
C LYS A 37 -9.98 -3.98 1.21
N LEU A 38 -9.07 -4.25 2.14
CA LEU A 38 -9.00 -5.49 2.91
C LEU A 38 -10.27 -5.73 3.75
N HIS A 39 -10.95 -4.67 4.21
CA HIS A 39 -12.21 -4.81 4.94
C HIS A 39 -13.37 -5.32 4.08
N THR A 40 -13.29 -5.18 2.75
CA THR A 40 -14.40 -5.48 1.83
C THR A 40 -14.07 -6.57 0.82
N ALA A 41 -12.78 -6.79 0.51
CA ALA A 41 -12.36 -7.78 -0.45
C ALA A 41 -12.41 -9.20 0.14
N PRO A 42 -12.89 -10.20 -0.63
CA PRO A 42 -12.98 -11.58 -0.17
C PRO A 42 -11.61 -12.27 -0.04
N ILE A 43 -10.59 -11.77 -0.75
CA ILE A 43 -9.23 -12.31 -0.76
C ILE A 43 -8.20 -11.19 -0.63
N LYS A 44 -7.13 -11.44 0.12
CA LYS A 44 -6.11 -10.43 0.45
C LYS A 44 -5.35 -9.95 -0.79
N THR A 45 -5.11 -10.83 -1.76
CA THR A 45 -4.47 -10.49 -3.03
C THR A 45 -5.34 -9.56 -3.89
N GLN A 46 -6.66 -9.69 -3.81
CA GLN A 46 -7.58 -8.77 -4.48
C GLN A 46 -7.57 -7.41 -3.80
N ALA A 47 -7.52 -7.34 -2.47
CA ALA A 47 -7.35 -6.07 -1.76
C ALA A 47 -6.06 -5.35 -2.20
N LEU A 48 -4.94 -6.07 -2.29
CA LEU A 48 -3.67 -5.50 -2.77
C LEU A 48 -3.79 -4.99 -4.21
N ARG A 49 -4.37 -5.79 -5.12
CA ARG A 49 -4.58 -5.38 -6.51
C ARG A 49 -5.47 -4.14 -6.59
N GLN A 50 -6.55 -4.08 -5.81
CA GLN A 50 -7.45 -2.93 -5.79
C GLN A 50 -6.75 -1.67 -5.26
N ALA A 51 -5.88 -1.79 -4.26
CA ALA A 51 -5.07 -0.68 -3.78
C ALA A 51 -4.05 -0.19 -4.83
N GLN A 52 -3.40 -1.10 -5.55
CA GLN A 52 -2.51 -0.75 -6.66
C GLN A 52 -3.27 -0.03 -7.79
N LEU A 53 -4.47 -0.48 -8.13
CA LEU A 53 -5.34 0.19 -9.11
C LEU A 53 -5.79 1.56 -8.62
N ALA A 54 -6.12 1.71 -7.34
CA ALA A 54 -6.50 3.01 -6.76
C ALA A 54 -5.35 4.02 -6.82
N MET A 55 -4.11 3.58 -6.53
CA MET A 55 -2.91 4.40 -6.73
C MET A 55 -2.74 4.79 -8.20
N LEU A 56 -2.80 3.82 -9.12
CA LEU A 56 -2.67 4.03 -10.56
C LEU A 56 -3.71 5.03 -11.10
N ASN A 57 -4.95 4.96 -10.63
CA ASN A 57 -6.05 5.82 -11.04
C ASN A 57 -6.09 7.18 -10.31
N GLN A 58 -5.08 7.51 -9.49
CA GLN A 58 -5.03 8.75 -8.69
C GLN A 58 -6.21 8.91 -7.71
N GLU A 59 -6.86 7.79 -7.34
CA GLU A 59 -7.85 7.74 -6.25
C GLU A 59 -7.18 7.93 -4.89
N VAL A 60 -5.89 7.56 -4.80
CA VAL A 60 -5.01 7.80 -3.67
C VAL A 60 -4.01 8.87 -4.03
N ARG A 61 -4.06 10.02 -3.36
CA ARG A 61 -3.20 11.17 -3.67
C ARG A 61 -2.94 12.06 -2.47
N ILE A 62 -1.87 12.85 -2.54
CA ILE A 62 -1.54 13.84 -1.52
C ILE A 62 -2.09 15.21 -1.95
N GLU A 63 -2.93 15.81 -1.09
CA GLU A 63 -3.44 17.17 -1.27
C GLU A 63 -3.13 18.00 -0.02
N GLY A 64 -2.19 18.94 -0.16
CA GLY A 64 -1.63 19.70 0.96
C GLY A 64 -1.03 18.76 2.01
N ASN A 65 -1.47 18.88 3.26
CA ASN A 65 -1.01 18.03 4.37
C ASN A 65 -1.91 16.79 4.63
N LYS A 66 -2.62 16.30 3.61
CA LYS A 66 -3.53 15.16 3.75
C LYS A 66 -3.32 14.12 2.65
N LEU A 67 -3.42 12.86 3.03
CA LEU A 67 -3.66 11.76 2.11
C LEU A 67 -5.17 11.66 1.86
N VAL A 68 -5.56 11.73 0.59
CA VAL A 68 -6.92 11.54 0.10
C VAL A 68 -7.02 10.12 -0.46
N SER A 69 -8.02 9.35 -0.02
CA SER A 69 -8.40 8.03 -0.58
C SER A 69 -9.91 7.97 -0.81
N THR A 70 -10.38 6.91 -1.46
CA THR A 70 -11.81 6.66 -1.68
C THR A 70 -12.62 6.63 -0.38
N SER A 71 -12.01 6.19 0.72
CA SER A 71 -12.72 6.00 2.00
C SER A 71 -12.59 7.17 2.98
N GLY A 72 -11.79 8.20 2.68
CA GLY A 72 -11.59 9.32 3.60
C GLY A 72 -10.33 10.13 3.33
N ASN A 73 -10.03 11.02 4.28
CA ASN A 73 -8.85 11.88 4.26
C ASN A 73 -8.08 11.75 5.59
N TRP A 74 -6.77 11.50 5.53
CA TRP A 74 -5.90 11.36 6.70
C TRP A 74 -4.84 12.44 6.73
N PHE A 75 -4.60 13.03 7.89
CA PHE A 75 -3.51 14.00 8.06
C PHE A 75 -2.15 13.32 7.95
N LEU A 76 -1.23 13.93 7.22
CA LEU A 76 0.12 13.43 7.11
C LEU A 76 0.93 13.72 8.38
N PRO A 77 1.78 12.76 8.82
CA PRO A 77 2.79 13.01 9.84
C PRO A 77 3.70 14.18 9.45
N PRO A 78 4.25 14.93 10.42
CA PRO A 78 5.15 16.05 10.13
C PRO A 78 6.35 15.71 9.25
N GLN A 79 6.84 14.47 9.32
CA GLN A 79 7.96 13.96 8.53
C GLN A 79 7.64 13.83 7.03
N LEU A 80 6.35 13.79 6.68
CA LEU A 80 5.86 13.63 5.31
C LEU A 80 5.26 14.92 4.73
N LYS A 81 5.47 16.07 5.40
CA LYS A 81 4.92 17.37 5.01
C LYS A 81 5.47 17.92 3.70
N ASP A 82 6.74 17.66 3.40
CA ASP A 82 7.43 18.25 2.24
C ASP A 82 7.18 17.49 0.92
N LEU A 83 6.13 16.67 0.87
CA LEU A 83 5.86 15.75 -0.24
C LEU A 83 4.70 16.24 -1.13
N GLU A 84 4.43 17.54 -1.08
CA GLU A 84 3.51 18.20 -2.01
C GLU A 84 3.99 18.00 -3.47
N GLY A 85 3.08 17.56 -4.33
CA GLY A 85 3.36 17.31 -5.75
C GLY A 85 3.91 15.93 -6.09
N VAL A 86 4.06 15.02 -5.11
CA VAL A 86 4.42 13.62 -5.40
C VAL A 86 3.26 12.89 -6.08
N GLU A 87 3.51 12.42 -7.31
CA GLU A 87 2.51 11.66 -8.06
C GLU A 87 2.55 10.16 -7.69
N LEU A 88 1.61 9.74 -6.85
CA LEU A 88 1.51 8.35 -6.37
C LEU A 88 1.06 7.33 -7.45
N SER A 89 0.64 7.79 -8.63
CA SER A 89 0.24 6.90 -9.75
C SER A 89 1.42 6.12 -10.32
N HIS A 90 2.64 6.67 -10.20
CA HIS A 90 3.83 6.10 -10.81
C HIS A 90 4.13 4.71 -10.19
N PRO A 91 4.40 3.66 -11.02
CA PRO A 91 4.61 2.30 -10.54
C PRO A 91 5.67 2.15 -9.44
N PHE A 92 6.67 3.04 -9.42
CA PHE A 92 7.67 3.15 -8.35
C PHE A 92 7.08 3.05 -6.93
N TYR A 93 5.88 3.60 -6.69
CA TYR A 93 5.28 3.67 -5.37
C TYR A 93 4.53 2.41 -4.94
N TRP A 94 4.13 1.52 -5.86
CA TRP A 94 3.22 0.42 -5.54
C TRP A 94 3.57 -0.93 -6.17
N SER A 95 4.34 -0.96 -7.26
CA SER A 95 4.64 -2.20 -8.00
C SER A 95 5.62 -3.13 -7.29
N ALA A 96 6.33 -2.62 -6.28
CA ALA A 96 7.27 -3.39 -5.46
C ALA A 96 6.58 -4.44 -4.59
N PHE A 97 5.31 -4.24 -4.25
CA PHE A 97 4.63 -5.04 -3.23
C PHE A 97 4.03 -6.32 -3.80
N THR A 98 4.28 -7.43 -3.10
CA THR A 98 3.77 -8.75 -3.44
C THR A 98 3.29 -9.49 -2.20
N MET A 99 2.33 -10.38 -2.39
CA MET A 99 1.77 -11.23 -1.35
C MET A 99 2.29 -12.65 -1.48
N ILE A 100 2.74 -13.22 -0.37
CA ILE A 100 3.34 -14.54 -0.28
C ILE A 100 2.54 -15.38 0.72
N GLY A 101 2.27 -16.64 0.42
CA GLY A 101 1.50 -17.56 1.27
C GLY A 101 0.04 -17.71 0.85
N ASN A 102 -0.83 -18.06 1.80
CA ASN A 102 -2.25 -18.28 1.57
C ASN A 102 -3.00 -16.95 1.36
N PRO A 103 -3.63 -16.73 0.19
CA PRO A 103 -4.34 -15.49 -0.12
C PRO A 103 -5.75 -15.41 0.52
N TRP A 104 -6.23 -16.51 1.10
CA TRP A 104 -7.54 -16.67 1.74
C TRP A 104 -7.49 -16.46 3.26
#